data_AF-A0A2M7CN60-F1
#
_entry.id   AF-A0A2M7CN60-F1
#
_cell.length_a   1.000
_cell.length_b   1.000
_cell.length_c   1.000
_cell.angle_alpha   90.00
_cell.angle_beta   90.00
_cell.angle_gamma   90.00
#
_symmetry.space_group_name_H-M   'P 1'
#
loop_
_entity.id
_entity.type
_entity.pdbx_description
1 polymer ?
#
loop_
_entity_poly.entity_id
_entity_poly.type
_entity_poly.pdbx_seq_one_letter_code
_entity_poly.pdbx_strand_id
1 'polypeptide(L)'
;MDWARQIHVKSPAEIALMRAAGRVNAEVLATVKALLKPGVSTADLNAAAEAVLRKHKSISPFKGYGHPPFPASITVSINRELVHGIPKKDR
;
A
#
# COMPACT_ATOMS: atom_id res chain seq x y z
N MET A 1 23.67 16.88 21.22
CA MET A 1 23.20 16.36 19.93
C MET A 1 21.70 16.53 19.91
N ASP A 2 21.21 17.51 19.16
CA ASP A 2 19.81 17.93 19.24
C ASP A 2 18.94 16.99 18.42
N TRP A 3 18.26 16.08 19.11
CA TRP A 3 17.24 15.19 18.57
C TRP A 3 15.88 15.91 18.45
N ALA A 4 15.84 17.24 18.64
CA ALA A 4 14.67 18.04 18.33
C ALA A 4 14.45 18.19 16.82
N ARG A 5 13.75 17.19 16.26
CA ARG A 5 12.63 17.35 15.32
C ARG A 5 12.92 17.96 13.94
N GLN A 6 13.40 17.12 13.03
CA GLN A 6 13.21 17.26 11.58
C GLN A 6 11.71 17.06 11.21
N ILE A 7 10.84 18.00 11.61
CA ILE A 7 9.44 18.01 11.19
C ILE A 7 9.33 18.89 9.96
N HIS A 8 9.09 18.27 8.81
CA HIS A 8 8.81 18.99 7.57
C HIS A 8 7.36 19.48 7.57
N VAL A 9 7.16 20.78 7.84
CA VAL A 9 5.84 21.42 7.75
C VAL A 9 5.47 21.59 6.29
N LYS A 10 4.42 20.88 5.87
CA LYS A 10 3.96 20.84 4.48
C LYS A 10 3.33 22.17 4.06
N SER A 11 3.67 22.61 2.85
CA SER A 11 2.99 23.73 2.19
C SER A 11 1.54 23.37 1.84
N PRO A 12 0.64 24.36 1.63
CA PRO A 12 -0.73 24.10 1.18
C PRO A 12 -0.82 23.24 -0.08
N ALA A 13 0.12 23.43 -1.03
CA ALA A 13 0.21 22.65 -2.26
C ALA A 13 0.57 21.18 -1.99
N GLU A 14 1.57 20.92 -1.14
CA GLU A 14 1.92 19.55 -0.75
C GLU A 14 0.78 18.88 0.02
N ILE A 15 0.07 19.60 0.90
CA ILE A 15 -1.11 19.07 1.60
C ILE A 15 -2.20 18.68 0.59
N ALA A 16 -2.45 19.51 -0.43
CA ALA A 16 -3.42 19.19 -1.48
C ALA A 16 -3.04 17.92 -2.26
N LEU A 17 -1.74 17.75 -2.58
CA LEU A 17 -1.22 16.53 -3.20
C LEU A 17 -1.39 15.31 -2.29
N MET A 18 -1.04 15.41 -1.01
CA MET A 18 -1.21 14.33 -0.03
C MET A 18 -2.68 13.93 0.11
N ARG A 19 -3.62 14.88 0.08
CA ARG A 19 -5.07 14.59 0.10
C ARG A 19 -5.50 13.81 -1.15
N ALA A 20 -4.98 14.16 -2.33
CA ALA A 20 -5.27 13.41 -3.55
C ALA A 20 -4.73 11.98 -3.49
N ALA A 21 -3.47 11.80 -3.08
CA ALA A 21 -2.87 10.48 -2.89
C ALA A 21 -3.61 9.65 -1.83
N GLY A 22 -4.02 10.28 -0.73
CA GLY A 22 -4.78 9.63 0.35
C GLY A 22 -6.14 9.09 -0.11
N ARG A 23 -6.83 9.79 -1.02
CA ARG A 23 -8.09 9.29 -1.61
C ARG A 23 -7.87 8.03 -2.45
N VAL A 24 -6.81 7.99 -3.25
CA VAL A 24 -6.45 6.77 -4.02
C VAL A 24 -6.11 5.62 -3.07
N ASN A 25 -5.33 5.88 -2.01
CA ASN A 25 -5.02 4.88 -1.00
C ASN A 25 -6.28 4.34 -0.28
N ALA A 26 -7.25 5.21 0.02
CA ALA A 26 -8.52 4.81 0.61
C ALA A 26 -9.36 3.94 -0.35
N GLU A 27 -9.37 4.24 -1.66
CA GLU A 27 -10.02 3.40 -2.67
C GLU A 27 -9.35 2.03 -2.76
N VAL A 28 -8.01 1.96 -2.77
CA VAL A 28 -7.26 0.68 -2.73
C VAL A 28 -7.70 -0.16 -1.52
N LEU A 29 -7.71 0.43 -0.33
CA LEU A 29 -8.09 -0.28 0.90
C LEU A 29 -9.55 -0.74 0.86
N ALA A 30 -10.48 0.09 0.37
CA ALA A 30 -11.89 -0.25 0.23
C ALA A 30 -12.11 -1.41 -0.76
N THR A 31 -11.45 -1.37 -1.91
CA THR A 31 -11.51 -2.44 -2.91
C THR A 31 -10.95 -3.75 -2.35
N VAL A 32 -9.80 -3.73 -1.69
CA VAL A 32 -9.21 -4.92 -1.06
C VAL A 32 -10.15 -5.48 0.01
N LYS A 33 -10.71 -4.61 0.87
CA LYS A 33 -11.65 -5.01 1.93
C LYS A 33 -12.88 -5.70 1.37
N ALA A 34 -13.43 -5.21 0.25
CA ALA A 34 -14.62 -5.79 -0.39
C ALA A 34 -14.37 -7.21 -0.95
N LEU A 35 -13.12 -7.56 -1.24
CA LEU A 35 -12.75 -8.90 -1.70
C LEU A 35 -12.55 -9.92 -0.56
N LEU A 36 -12.45 -9.49 0.70
CA LEU A 36 -12.10 -10.37 1.81
C LEU A 36 -13.19 -11.42 2.07
N LYS A 37 -12.91 -12.67 1.71
CA LYS A 37 -13.72 -13.85 2.01
C LYS A 37 -12.86 -15.13 1.95
N PRO A 38 -13.27 -16.23 2.60
CA PRO A 38 -12.57 -17.50 2.47
C PRO A 38 -12.36 -17.91 1.02
N GLY A 39 -11.17 -18.43 0.71
CA GLY A 39 -10.76 -18.86 -0.63
C GLY A 39 -10.14 -17.77 -1.51
N VAL A 40 -10.13 -16.50 -1.08
CA VAL A 40 -9.40 -15.43 -1.78
C VAL A 40 -7.95 -15.44 -1.32
N SER A 41 -7.01 -15.52 -2.27
CA SER A 41 -5.58 -15.45 -1.96
C SER A 41 -5.12 -14.02 -1.76
N THR A 42 -4.06 -13.84 -0.99
CA THR A 42 -3.35 -12.56 -0.83
C THR A 42 -2.83 -12.01 -2.16
N ALA A 43 -2.50 -12.87 -3.13
CA ALA A 43 -2.20 -12.45 -4.50
C ALA A 43 -3.41 -11.82 -5.22
N ASP A 44 -4.62 -12.33 -5.01
CA ASP A 44 -5.85 -11.74 -5.58
C ASP A 44 -6.13 -10.36 -4.96
N LEU A 45 -5.86 -10.19 -3.66
CA LEU A 45 -5.92 -8.89 -2.98
C LEU A 45 -4.92 -7.90 -3.58
N ASN A 46 -3.68 -8.33 -3.83
CA ASN A 46 -2.68 -7.49 -4.49
C ASN A 46 -3.08 -7.11 -5.92
N ALA A 47 -3.65 -8.05 -6.69
CA ALA A 47 -4.13 -7.76 -8.03
C ALA A 47 -5.26 -6.71 -8.04
N ALA A 48 -6.19 -6.80 -7.07
CA ALA A 48 -7.24 -5.80 -6.90
C ALA A 48 -6.67 -4.41 -6.54
N ALA A 49 -5.66 -4.35 -5.68
CA ALA A 49 -4.94 -3.10 -5.38
C ALA A 49 -4.24 -2.52 -6.62
N GLU A 50 -3.54 -3.36 -7.41
CA GLU A 50 -2.88 -2.94 -8.65
C GLU A 50 -3.86 -2.41 -9.70
N ALA A 51 -5.08 -2.94 -9.77
CA ALA A 51 -6.12 -2.44 -10.66
C ALA A 51 -6.51 -0.99 -10.32
N VAL A 52 -6.69 -0.68 -9.03
CA VAL A 52 -6.98 0.69 -8.56
C VAL A 52 -5.79 1.62 -8.81
N LEU A 53 -4.57 1.19 -8.48
CA LEU A 53 -3.36 1.99 -8.73
C LEU A 53 -3.21 2.33 -10.22
N ARG A 54 -3.42 1.35 -11.10
CA ARG A 54 -3.36 1.54 -12.57
C ARG A 54 -4.43 2.51 -13.06
N LYS A 55 -5.67 2.39 -12.57
CA LYS A 55 -6.78 3.31 -12.87
C LYS A 55 -6.42 4.76 -12.57
N HIS A 56 -5.70 4.99 -11.47
CA HIS A 56 -5.26 6.32 -11.02
C HIS A 56 -3.85 6.71 -11.49
N LYS A 57 -3.23 5.94 -12.40
CA LYS A 57 -1.85 6.15 -12.87
C LYS A 57 -0.85 6.31 -11.71
N SER A 58 -1.12 5.64 -10.61
CA SER A 58 -0.34 5.69 -9.37
C SER A 58 0.60 4.49 -9.30
N ILE A 59 1.73 4.68 -8.61
CA ILE A 59 2.69 3.61 -8.34
C ILE A 59 2.65 3.23 -6.86
N SER A 60 2.90 1.96 -6.56
CA SER A 60 3.05 1.53 -5.17
C SER A 60 4.40 1.98 -4.62
N PRO A 61 4.45 2.53 -3.40
CA PRO A 61 5.72 2.81 -2.73
C PRO A 61 6.45 1.53 -2.27
N PHE A 62 5.77 0.37 -2.26
CA PHE A 62 6.37 -0.91 -1.88
C PHE A 62 7.01 -1.64 -3.07
N LYS A 63 6.37 -1.61 -4.25
CA LYS A 63 6.84 -2.41 -5.39
C LYS A 63 8.20 -1.91 -5.89
N GLY A 64 9.21 -2.77 -5.81
CA GLY A 64 10.59 -2.43 -6.15
C GLY A 64 11.38 -1.71 -5.04
N TYR A 65 10.79 -1.52 -3.86
CA TYR A 65 11.43 -0.84 -2.73
C TYR A 65 12.42 -1.75 -2.00
N GLY A 66 13.57 -1.20 -1.59
CA GLY A 66 14.56 -1.88 -0.75
C GLY A 66 15.53 -2.80 -1.52
N HIS A 67 16.38 -3.51 -0.75
CA HIS A 67 17.30 -4.52 -1.26
C HIS A 67 17.27 -5.77 -0.36
N PRO A 68 16.86 -6.95 -0.86
CA PRO A 68 16.29 -7.19 -2.19
C PRO A 68 14.96 -6.44 -2.43
N PRO A 69 14.59 -6.16 -3.68
CA PRO A 69 13.40 -5.37 -3.99
C PRO A 69 12.11 -6.10 -3.57
N PHE A 70 11.22 -5.40 -2.89
CA PHE A 70 9.92 -5.95 -2.49
C PHE A 70 9.03 -6.18 -3.73
N PRO A 71 8.42 -7.37 -3.90
CA PRO A 71 7.89 -7.80 -5.20
C PRO A 71 6.45 -7.35 -5.50
N ALA A 72 5.72 -6.83 -4.51
CA ALA A 72 4.28 -6.59 -4.60
C ALA A 72 3.88 -5.14 -4.30
N SER A 73 2.63 -4.80 -4.59
CA SER A 73 2.09 -3.44 -4.46
C SER A 73 1.46 -3.16 -3.10
N ILE A 74 1.09 -4.19 -2.34
CA ILE A 74 0.62 -4.10 -0.95
C ILE A 74 1.32 -5.16 -0.09
N THR A 75 1.19 -5.00 1.22
CA THR A 75 1.57 -6.02 2.19
C THR A 75 0.31 -6.67 2.74
N VAL A 76 0.32 -7.99 2.92
CA VAL A 76 -0.79 -8.73 3.53
C VAL A 76 -0.21 -9.66 4.57
N SER A 77 -0.46 -9.35 5.84
CA SER A 77 0.14 -10.03 6.99
C SER A 77 -0.94 -10.82 7.73
N ILE A 78 -0.87 -12.15 7.66
CA ILE A 78 -1.86 -13.08 8.22
C ILE A 78 -1.35 -13.66 9.54
N ASN A 79 -2.21 -13.65 10.56
CA ASN A 79 -1.98 -14.29 11.86
C ASN A 79 -0.69 -13.84 12.58
N ARG A 80 0.38 -14.66 12.52
CA ARG A 80 1.65 -14.42 13.24
C ARG A 80 2.61 -13.50 12.47
N GLU A 81 2.25 -13.07 11.27
CA GLU A 81 3.04 -12.09 10.53
C GLU A 81 2.86 -10.71 11.12
N LEU A 82 3.97 -10.09 11.54
CA LEU A 82 3.93 -8.78 12.18
C LEU A 82 3.57 -7.67 11.19
N VAL A 83 4.39 -7.52 10.14
CA VAL A 83 4.21 -6.55 9.04
C VAL A 83 4.90 -7.09 7.78
N HIS A 84 4.66 -6.45 6.63
CA HIS A 84 5.37 -6.71 5.38
C HIS A 84 5.21 -8.14 4.80
N GLY A 85 4.13 -8.84 5.15
CA GLY A 85 3.79 -10.12 4.52
C GLY A 85 3.68 -9.97 2.99
N ILE A 86 4.44 -10.80 2.28
CA ILE A 86 4.48 -10.80 0.80
C ILE A 86 3.24 -11.57 0.29
N PRO A 87 2.42 -10.96 -0.58
CA PRO A 87 1.32 -11.64 -1.25
C PRO A 87 1.76 -12.90 -2.01
N LYS A 88 1.03 -14.01 -1.85
CA LYS A 88 1.26 -15.28 -2.57
C LYS A 88 -0.08 -15.91 -2.99
N LYS A 89 -0.04 -16.84 -3.93
CA LYS A 89 -1.25 -17.50 -4.47
C LYS A 89 -1.82 -18.58 -3.54
N ASP A 90 -0.99 -19.13 -2.67
CA ASP A 90 -1.27 -20.28 -1.80
C ASP A 90 -1.73 -19.91 -0.39
N ARG A 91 -2.08 -18.64 -0.15
CA ARG A 91 -2.44 -18.12 1.18
C ARG A 91 -3.26 -16.85 1.11
#